data_AF-A0A5Q4DAY4-F1
#
_entry.id   AF-A0A5Q4DAY4-F1
#
_cell.length_a   1.000
_cell.length_b   1.000
_cell.length_c   1.000
_cell.angle_alpha   90.00
_cell.angle_beta   90.00
_cell.angle_gamma   90.00
#
_symmetry.space_group_name_H-M   'P 1'
#
loop_
_entity.id
_entity.type
_entity.pdbx_description
1 polymer ?
#
loop_
_entity_poly.entity_id
_entity_poly.type
_entity_poly.pdbx_seq_one_letter_code
_entity_poly.pdbx_strand_id
1 'polypeptide(L)'
;MSNRAPPSAALLLPFLLLLLPACGLNRGPSAEEAVPRPPIEEVQERHTPAWMELPRVTGTGIGLCDEEPCIRVFLSAASPEAEKAIPKEVEGYRVEVVVTGIFRPRRPGG
;
A
#
# COMPACT_ATOMS: atom_id res chain seq x y z
N MET A 1 -83.59 3.30 21.12
CA MET A 1 -83.25 2.41 19.98
C MET A 1 -81.95 1.69 20.35
N SER A 2 -82.06 0.47 20.89
CA SER A 2 -81.61 -0.78 20.26
C SER A 2 -80.10 -0.79 19.96
N ASN A 3 -79.26 -1.25 20.90
CA ASN A 3 -78.79 -2.64 21.06
C ASN A 3 -77.83 -3.12 19.96
N ARG A 4 -76.51 -3.16 20.25
CA ARG A 4 -75.68 -4.39 20.47
C ARG A 4 -74.18 -4.17 20.14
N ALA A 5 -73.36 -4.66 21.06
CA ALA A 5 -71.90 -4.83 21.03
C ALA A 5 -71.49 -6.04 20.11
N PRO A 6 -70.21 -6.47 19.94
CA PRO A 6 -69.14 -6.48 20.96
C PRO A 6 -67.72 -6.04 20.52
N PRO A 7 -66.85 -5.81 21.53
CA PRO A 7 -65.40 -5.66 21.37
C PRO A 7 -64.76 -7.04 21.15
N SER A 8 -63.72 -7.13 20.33
CA SER A 8 -62.97 -8.38 20.20
C SER A 8 -61.50 -8.15 19.95
N ALA A 9 -60.75 -8.55 20.98
CA ALA A 9 -59.47 -9.23 20.88
C ALA A 9 -58.29 -8.40 20.35
N ALA A 10 -57.60 -7.81 21.32
CA ALA A 10 -56.15 -7.86 21.36
C ALA A 10 -55.63 -9.25 20.97
N LEU A 11 -54.72 -9.32 20.01
CA LEU A 11 -53.73 -10.38 19.90
C LEU A 11 -52.42 -9.75 19.45
N LEU A 12 -51.40 -10.05 20.25
CA LEU A 12 -50.03 -9.58 20.22
C LEU A 12 -49.25 -10.23 19.06
N LEU A 13 -48.41 -9.43 18.40
CA LEU A 13 -47.05 -9.68 17.85
C LEU A 13 -46.68 -11.13 17.38
N PRO A 14 -45.99 -11.25 16.22
CA PRO A 14 -44.55 -11.07 16.34
C PRO A 14 -43.95 -10.07 15.34
N PHE A 15 -43.10 -9.26 15.94
CA PHE A 15 -41.90 -8.66 15.38
C PHE A 15 -41.11 -9.74 14.63
N LEU A 16 -41.07 -9.73 13.29
CA LEU A 16 -40.08 -10.50 12.55
C LEU A 16 -39.71 -9.82 11.22
N LEU A 17 -38.56 -9.17 11.26
CA LEU A 17 -37.59 -8.95 10.19
C LEU A 17 -38.11 -8.87 8.75
N LEU A 18 -38.14 -7.64 8.20
CA LEU A 18 -37.78 -7.40 6.80
C LEU A 18 -37.35 -5.93 6.62
N LEU A 19 -36.19 -5.61 7.21
CA LEU A 19 -35.38 -4.47 6.79
C LEU A 19 -34.71 -4.88 5.47
N LEU A 20 -35.20 -4.37 4.35
CA LEU A 20 -34.49 -4.40 3.07
C LEU A 20 -33.60 -3.14 3.00
N PRO A 21 -32.28 -3.21 3.24
CA PRO A 21 -31.41 -2.09 2.93
C PRO A 21 -31.28 -2.01 1.41
N ALA A 22 -32.10 -1.17 0.79
CA ALA A 22 -31.79 -0.62 -0.51
C ALA A 22 -30.62 0.37 -0.34
N CYS A 23 -29.39 -0.16 -0.41
CA CYS A 23 -28.15 0.52 -0.81
C CYS A 23 -26.99 -0.41 -0.53
N GLY A 24 -26.24 -0.80 -1.57
CA GLY A 24 -25.02 -1.56 -1.36
C GLY A 24 -24.47 -2.38 -2.52
N LEU A 25 -24.93 -2.21 -3.76
CA LEU A 25 -24.13 -2.67 -4.91
C LEU A 25 -23.09 -1.60 -5.24
N ASN A 26 -22.18 -1.34 -4.30
CA ASN A 26 -20.95 -0.65 -4.60
C ASN A 26 -20.02 -1.65 -5.30
N ARG A 27 -20.30 -1.92 -6.57
CA ARG A 27 -19.45 -2.74 -7.41
C ARG A 27 -18.43 -1.81 -8.08
N GLY A 28 -17.24 -1.76 -7.51
CA GLY A 28 -16.03 -1.26 -8.14
C GLY A 28 -14.80 -1.87 -7.45
N PRO A 29 -13.64 -1.96 -8.11
CA PRO A 29 -13.35 -1.71 -9.52
C PRO A 29 -13.35 -3.02 -10.34
N SER A 30 -13.67 -2.87 -11.63
CA SER A 30 -13.33 -3.84 -12.67
C SER A 30 -11.80 -3.84 -12.81
N ALA A 31 -11.12 -4.68 -12.05
CA ALA A 31 -9.74 -5.04 -12.35
C ALA A 31 -9.80 -6.15 -13.41
N GLU A 32 -9.53 -5.74 -14.64
CA GLU A 32 -8.75 -6.57 -15.57
C GLU A 32 -7.73 -7.35 -14.74
N GLU A 33 -7.72 -8.69 -14.84
CA GLU A 33 -6.81 -9.57 -14.08
C GLU A 33 -5.36 -9.29 -14.51
N ALA A 34 -4.83 -8.17 -14.04
CA ALA A 34 -3.43 -7.83 -14.12
C ALA A 34 -2.72 -8.78 -13.17
N VAL A 35 -1.77 -9.56 -13.70
CA VAL A 35 -0.83 -10.31 -12.87
C VAL A 35 -0.28 -9.35 -11.83
N PRO A 36 -0.49 -9.60 -10.53
CA PRO A 36 -0.05 -8.67 -9.50
C PRO A 36 1.48 -8.58 -9.60
N ARG A 37 1.98 -7.36 -9.80
CA ARG A 37 3.41 -7.09 -9.74
C ARG A 37 3.97 -7.55 -8.38
N PRO A 38 5.23 -8.01 -8.33
CA PRO A 38 5.87 -8.36 -7.07
C PRO A 38 5.81 -7.16 -6.09
N PRO A 39 5.69 -7.39 -4.78
CA PRO A 39 5.73 -6.32 -3.79
C PRO A 39 7.08 -5.59 -3.84
N ILE A 40 7.08 -4.28 -3.53
CA ILE A 40 8.26 -3.42 -3.66
C ILE A 40 9.43 -3.90 -2.79
N GLU A 41 9.14 -4.51 -1.64
CA GLU A 41 10.11 -5.12 -0.74
C GLU A 41 10.89 -6.23 -1.44
N GLU A 42 10.19 -7.11 -2.16
CA GLU A 42 10.82 -8.21 -2.89
C GLU A 42 11.66 -7.69 -4.05
N VAL A 43 11.16 -6.67 -4.78
CA VAL A 43 11.92 -6.01 -5.85
C VAL A 43 13.19 -5.37 -5.28
N GLN A 44 13.08 -4.60 -4.18
CA GLN A 44 14.23 -3.98 -3.52
C GLN A 44 15.25 -5.04 -3.11
N GLU A 45 14.83 -6.09 -2.39
CA GLU A 45 15.71 -7.16 -1.90
C GLU A 45 16.45 -7.86 -3.05
N ARG A 46 15.75 -8.17 -4.14
CA ARG A 46 16.31 -8.84 -5.32
C ARG A 46 17.39 -8.01 -6.03
N HIS A 47 17.22 -6.70 -6.13
CA HIS A 47 18.18 -5.81 -6.83
C HIS A 47 19.27 -5.24 -5.92
N THR A 48 19.08 -5.26 -4.60
CA THR A 48 20.03 -4.69 -3.64
C THR A 48 21.46 -5.23 -3.79
N PRO A 49 21.73 -6.54 -3.93
CA PRO A 49 23.10 -7.04 -4.08
C PRO A 49 23.83 -6.40 -5.26
N ALA A 50 23.19 -6.30 -6.43
CA ALA A 50 23.79 -5.73 -7.62
C ALA A 50 24.09 -4.23 -7.47
N TRP A 51 23.22 -3.48 -6.81
CA TRP A 51 23.49 -2.05 -6.56
C TRP A 51 24.56 -1.83 -5.49
N MET A 52 24.66 -2.70 -4.49
CA MET A 52 25.70 -2.61 -3.45
C MET A 52 27.11 -2.86 -3.99
N GLU A 53 27.25 -3.48 -5.17
CA GLU A 53 28.53 -3.62 -5.88
C GLU A 53 28.98 -2.32 -6.57
N LEU A 54 28.06 -1.36 -6.77
CA LEU A 54 28.38 -0.12 -7.47
C LEU A 54 29.19 0.84 -6.59
N PRO A 55 30.10 1.63 -7.19
CA PRO A 55 30.92 2.57 -6.44
C PRO A 55 30.10 3.56 -5.64
N ARG A 56 30.47 3.70 -4.36
CA ARG A 56 29.89 4.63 -3.37
C ARG A 56 28.47 4.31 -2.89
N VAL A 57 27.83 3.25 -3.37
CA VAL A 57 26.54 2.82 -2.81
C VAL A 57 26.75 2.29 -1.38
N THR A 58 25.95 2.78 -0.45
CA THR A 58 26.02 2.44 0.98
C THR A 58 24.80 1.70 1.48
N GLY A 59 23.71 1.71 0.72
CA GLY A 59 22.49 0.99 1.07
C GLY A 59 21.35 1.23 0.08
N THR A 60 20.26 0.50 0.30
CA THR A 60 18.98 0.69 -0.38
C THR A 60 17.88 0.83 0.67
N GLY A 61 16.76 1.45 0.31
CA GLY A 61 15.59 1.55 1.16
C GLY A 61 14.33 1.74 0.35
N ILE A 62 13.17 1.62 1.01
CA ILE A 62 11.89 2.04 0.45
C ILE A 62 11.49 3.37 1.09
N GLY A 63 11.04 4.31 0.28
CA GLY A 63 10.57 5.60 0.72
C GLY A 63 9.46 6.11 -0.20
N LEU A 64 9.21 7.41 -0.14
CA LEU A 64 8.27 8.08 -1.04
C LEU A 64 9.04 8.98 -2.01
N CYS A 65 8.76 8.84 -3.31
CA CYS A 65 9.21 9.74 -4.36
C CYS A 65 7.96 10.44 -4.87
N ASP A 66 7.81 11.75 -4.61
CA ASP A 66 6.59 12.50 -4.95
C ASP A 66 5.32 11.81 -4.43
N GLU A 67 5.34 11.41 -3.14
CA GLU A 67 4.24 10.74 -2.41
C GLU A 67 3.94 9.30 -2.83
N GLU A 68 4.62 8.76 -3.85
CA GLU A 68 4.47 7.36 -4.28
C GLU A 68 5.60 6.46 -3.74
N PRO A 69 5.31 5.20 -3.35
CA PRO A 69 6.33 4.24 -2.95
C PRO A 69 7.39 4.05 -4.02
N CYS A 70 8.66 4.22 -3.63
CA CYS A 70 9.80 4.07 -4.52
C CYS A 70 10.99 3.45 -3.80
N ILE A 71 11.92 2.93 -4.59
CA ILE A 71 13.19 2.40 -4.10
C ILE A 71 14.20 3.55 -4.08
N ARG A 72 14.88 3.73 -2.96
CA ARG A 72 15.98 4.70 -2.82
C ARG A 72 17.30 3.97 -2.76
N VAL A 73 18.27 4.43 -3.55
CA VAL A 73 19.65 3.97 -3.51
C VAL A 73 20.50 5.07 -2.89
N PHE A 74 21.17 4.75 -1.78
CA PHE A 74 21.90 5.71 -0.98
C PHE A 74 23.39 5.68 -1.33
N LEU A 75 23.96 6.86 -1.56
CA LEU A 75 25.36 7.04 -1.90
C LEU A 75 26.10 7.78 -0.79
N SER A 76 27.34 7.35 -0.54
CA SER A 76 28.27 8.06 0.36
C SER A 76 28.77 9.39 -0.20
N ALA A 77 28.80 9.54 -1.52
CA ALA A 77 29.16 10.75 -2.26
C ALA A 77 28.64 10.63 -3.69
N ALA A 78 28.57 11.75 -4.42
CA ALA A 78 28.20 11.74 -5.84
C ALA A 78 29.07 10.76 -6.65
N SER A 79 28.44 10.01 -7.54
CA SER A 79 29.09 8.93 -8.30
C SER A 79 28.44 8.84 -9.69
N PRO A 80 29.03 9.48 -10.71
CA PRO A 80 28.48 9.46 -12.07
C PRO A 80 28.35 8.05 -12.64
N GLU A 81 29.21 7.14 -12.20
CA GLU A 81 29.17 5.72 -12.58
C GLU A 81 27.93 5.03 -12.00
N ALA A 82 27.67 5.18 -10.71
CA ALA A 82 26.49 4.59 -10.07
C ALA A 82 25.20 5.23 -10.59
N GLU A 83 25.15 6.56 -10.73
CA GLU A 83 23.99 7.29 -11.28
C GLU A 83 23.64 6.86 -12.71
N LYS A 84 24.64 6.47 -13.51
CA LYS A 84 24.41 5.95 -14.87
C LYS A 84 24.00 4.48 -14.88
N ALA A 85 24.51 3.68 -13.95
CA ALA A 85 24.24 2.25 -13.88
C ALA A 85 22.89 1.91 -13.24
N ILE A 86 22.42 2.73 -12.29
CA ILE A 86 21.13 2.53 -11.61
C ILE A 86 20.00 3.00 -12.53
N PRO A 87 19.05 2.14 -12.90
CA PRO A 87 17.92 2.53 -13.73
C PRO A 87 17.00 3.48 -12.95
N LYS A 88 16.22 4.31 -13.65
CA LYS A 88 15.22 5.20 -13.02
C LYS A 88 13.95 4.46 -12.57
N GLU A 89 13.75 3.25 -13.07
CA GLU A 89 12.60 2.41 -12.77
C GLU A 89 13.01 0.93 -12.87
N VAL A 90 12.47 0.09 -12.00
CA VAL A 90 12.66 -1.36 -12.02
C VAL A 90 11.35 -2.07 -11.66
N GLU A 91 10.91 -2.98 -12.52
CA GLU A 91 9.67 -3.77 -12.31
C GLU A 91 8.41 -2.91 -12.00
N GLY A 92 8.35 -1.70 -12.56
CA GLY A 92 7.25 -0.76 -12.35
C GLY A 92 7.36 0.11 -11.10
N TYR A 93 8.51 0.09 -10.41
CA TYR A 93 8.81 0.96 -9.27
C TYR A 93 9.88 1.96 -9.62
N ARG A 94 9.64 3.23 -9.31
CA ARG A 94 10.64 4.29 -9.46
C ARG A 94 11.84 4.02 -8.56
N VAL A 95 13.02 4.38 -9.05
CA VAL A 95 14.27 4.35 -8.30
C VAL A 95 14.84 5.76 -8.22
N GLU A 96 15.17 6.20 -7.01
CA GLU A 96 15.78 7.50 -6.73
C GLU A 96 17.16 7.33 -6.11
N VAL A 97 18.16 8.00 -6.68
CA VAL A 97 19.52 8.02 -6.16
C VAL A 97 19.68 9.21 -5.22
N VAL A 98 20.09 8.97 -3.98
CA VAL A 98 20.21 9.99 -2.93
C VAL A 98 21.60 9.97 -2.31
N VAL A 99 22.28 11.11 -2.27
CA VAL A 99 23.57 11.23 -1.56
C VAL A 99 23.32 11.55 -0.09
N THR A 100 23.62 10.61 0.81
CA THR A 100 23.37 10.74 2.26
C THR A 100 24.65 10.73 3.09
N GLY A 101 25.80 10.43 2.49
CA GLY A 101 27.01 10.15 3.24
C GLY A 101 27.09 8.71 3.75
N ILE A 102 28.05 8.44 4.63
CA ILE A 102 28.29 7.11 5.19
C ILE A 102 27.30 6.83 6.33
N PHE A 103 26.60 5.69 6.26
CA PHE A 103 25.80 5.21 7.39
C PHE A 103 26.69 4.82 8.57
N ARG A 104 26.33 5.30 9.77
CA ARG A 104 26.99 4.97 11.03
C ARG A 104 25.98 4.23 11.92
N PRO A 105 26.39 3.15 12.60
CA PRO A 105 25.53 2.52 13.59
C PRO A 105 25.08 3.53 14.64
N ARG A 106 23.79 3.55 14.95
CA ARG A 106 23.28 4.32 16.10
C ARG A 106 23.77 3.64 17.39
N ARG A 107 24.30 4.41 18.33
CA ARG A 107 24.63 3.88 19.67
C ARG A 107 23.34 3.41 20.34
N PRO A 108 23.28 2.18 20.89
CA PRO A 108 22.12 1.74 21.66
C PRO A 108 21.94 2.63 22.90
N GLY A 109 20.73 3.14 23.16
CA GLY A 109 20.35 3.78 24.44
C GLY A 109 20.65 5.27 24.63
N GLY A 110 20.53 6.10 23.59
CA GLY A 110 20.57 7.57 23.71
C GLY A 110 19.24 8.19 24.11
#